data_AF-S7XCF0-F1
#
_entry.id   AF-S7XCF0-F1
#
_cell.length_a   1.000
_cell.length_b   1.000
_cell.length_c   1.000
_cell.angle_alpha   90.00
_cell.angle_beta   90.00
_cell.angle_gamma   90.00
#
_symmetry.space_group_name_H-M   'P 1'
#
loop_
_entity.id
_entity.type
_entity.pdbx_description
1 polymer ?
#
loop_
_entity_poly.entity_id
_entity_poly.type
_entity_poly.pdbx_seq_one_letter_code
_entity_poly.pdbx_strand_id
1 'polypeptide(L)'
;MSVYREIEFNELKQKRFAVVIDRLIDIRDAQLAYKDVNGTYTDSFDKLIGFVETGKVPITQRRDTLVLDEEKTKAFGGVETMKTLTLIDTLSFYSVKDSLFKGSDRYKKMMDVGIGKEGAKFTLKAGKLDEFSVFEASVEKSVILNDQEPYLIQKENQVMSVDGVNGPTLKVGSMTEVFTKGNWPKSYTNKE
;
A
#
# COMPACT_ATOMS: atom_id res chain seq x y z
N MET A 1 -14.74 -24.46 -27.31
CA MET A 1 -14.27 -23.20 -26.71
C MET A 1 -13.32 -22.55 -27.70
N SER A 2 -13.53 -21.27 -28.04
CA SER A 2 -12.69 -20.58 -29.03
C SER A 2 -11.50 -19.92 -28.33
N VAL A 3 -10.28 -20.21 -28.79
CA VAL A 3 -9.03 -19.57 -28.33
C VAL A 3 -9.14 -18.04 -28.34
N TYR A 4 -9.91 -17.49 -29.28
CA TYR A 4 -10.19 -16.06 -29.39
C TYR A 4 -10.82 -15.47 -28.12
N ARG A 5 -11.76 -16.19 -27.50
CA ARG A 5 -12.50 -15.72 -26.31
C ARG A 5 -11.59 -15.64 -25.07
N GLU A 6 -10.61 -16.54 -24.97
CA GLU A 6 -9.61 -16.50 -23.89
C GLU A 6 -8.60 -15.36 -24.07
N ILE A 7 -8.25 -15.02 -25.31
CA ILE A 7 -7.38 -13.87 -25.62
C ILE A 7 -8.08 -12.57 -25.24
N GLU A 8 -9.33 -12.35 -25.67
CA GLU A 8 -10.12 -11.17 -25.32
C GLU A 8 -10.28 -11.02 -23.80
N PHE A 9 -10.56 -12.12 -23.11
CA PHE A 9 -10.64 -12.14 -21.65
C PHE A 9 -9.33 -11.70 -20.99
N ASN A 10 -8.19 -12.22 -21.47
CA ASN A 10 -6.89 -11.87 -20.90
C ASN A 10 -6.53 -10.39 -21.13
N GLU A 11 -6.80 -9.84 -22.32
CA GLU A 11 -6.58 -8.42 -22.61
C GLU A 11 -7.46 -7.52 -21.74
N LEU A 12 -8.75 -7.84 -21.64
CA LEU A 12 -9.71 -7.10 -20.82
C LEU A 12 -9.35 -7.18 -19.33
N LYS A 13 -8.94 -8.37 -18.87
CA LYS A 13 -8.44 -8.59 -17.51
C LYS A 13 -7.24 -7.71 -17.22
N GLN A 14 -6.23 -7.69 -18.09
CA GLN A 14 -5.03 -6.87 -17.89
C GLN A 14 -5.39 -5.38 -17.79
N LYS A 15 -6.23 -4.88 -18.70
CA LYS A 15 -6.67 -3.47 -18.68
C LYS A 15 -7.41 -3.12 -17.38
N ARG A 16 -8.31 -3.98 -16.93
CA ARG A 16 -9.08 -3.73 -15.69
C ARG A 16 -8.23 -3.86 -14.44
N PHE A 17 -7.40 -4.89 -14.36
CA PHE A 17 -6.51 -5.10 -13.22
C PHE A 17 -5.52 -3.95 -13.09
N ALA A 18 -4.94 -3.45 -14.18
CA ALA A 18 -4.04 -2.30 -14.13
C ALA A 18 -4.68 -1.08 -13.45
N VAL A 19 -5.93 -0.73 -13.82
CA VAL A 19 -6.64 0.41 -13.22
C VAL A 19 -6.96 0.18 -11.74
N VAL A 20 -7.38 -1.03 -11.37
CA VAL A 20 -7.66 -1.37 -9.97
C VAL A 20 -6.38 -1.40 -9.14
N ILE A 21 -5.27 -1.89 -9.71
CA ILE A 21 -3.95 -1.88 -9.09
C ILE A 21 -3.45 -0.46 -8.87
N ASP A 22 -3.60 0.44 -9.84
CA ASP A 22 -3.22 1.84 -9.70
C ASP A 22 -3.98 2.52 -8.54
N ARG A 23 -5.26 2.14 -8.33
CA ARG A 23 -6.06 2.58 -7.18
C ARG A 23 -5.58 1.97 -5.86
N LEU A 24 -5.26 0.67 -5.83
CA LEU A 24 -4.70 0.02 -4.65
C LEU A 24 -3.33 0.59 -4.27
N ILE A 25 -2.51 0.98 -5.24
CA ILE A 25 -1.25 1.68 -5.03
C ILE A 25 -1.49 3.04 -4.40
N ASP A 26 -2.44 3.83 -4.94
CA ASP A 26 -2.81 5.12 -4.35
C ASP A 26 -3.29 4.95 -2.88
N ILE A 27 -4.07 3.89 -2.56
CA ILE A 27 -4.49 3.57 -1.18
C ILE A 27 -3.28 3.19 -0.31
N ARG A 28 -2.37 2.34 -0.82
CA ARG A 28 -1.16 1.92 -0.10
C ARG A 28 -0.29 3.13 0.26
N ASP A 29 -0.03 4.00 -0.71
CA ASP A 29 0.87 5.13 -0.50
C ASP A 29 0.22 6.15 0.47
N ALA A 30 -1.10 6.35 0.39
CA ALA A 30 -1.84 7.15 1.38
C ALA A 30 -1.78 6.53 2.79
N GLN A 31 -1.89 5.20 2.92
CA GLN A 31 -1.78 4.49 4.20
C GLN A 31 -0.39 4.59 4.79
N LEU A 32 0.67 4.49 3.98
CA LEU A 32 2.05 4.68 4.41
C LEU A 32 2.26 6.10 4.94
N ALA A 33 1.82 7.11 4.20
CA ALA A 33 1.89 8.51 4.64
C ALA A 33 1.09 8.74 5.95
N TYR A 34 -0.10 8.12 6.07
CA TYR A 34 -0.90 8.20 7.29
C TYR A 34 -0.18 7.56 8.49
N LYS A 35 0.47 6.41 8.29
CA LYS A 35 1.29 5.76 9.32
C LYS A 35 2.51 6.58 9.71
N ASP A 36 3.15 7.28 8.78
CA ASP A 36 4.32 8.10 9.09
C ASP A 36 3.98 9.28 10.00
N VAL A 37 2.75 9.82 9.90
CA VAL A 37 2.28 10.93 10.75
C VAL A 37 1.60 10.43 12.03
N ASN A 38 0.74 9.42 11.94
CA ASN A 38 -0.11 8.96 13.04
C ASN A 38 0.43 7.71 13.75
N GLY A 39 1.53 7.12 13.27
CA GLY A 39 2.15 5.91 13.80
C GLY A 39 1.39 4.59 13.54
N THR A 40 0.17 4.67 13.01
CA THR A 40 -0.72 3.52 12.77
C THR A 40 -1.45 3.66 11.45
N TYR A 41 -1.95 2.55 10.89
CA TYR A 41 -2.81 2.57 9.70
C TYR A 41 -4.28 2.86 10.08
N THR A 42 -5.08 3.27 9.09
CA THR A 42 -6.53 3.48 9.30
C THR A 42 -7.37 2.46 8.55
N ASP A 43 -8.48 2.04 9.16
CA ASP A 43 -9.52 1.20 8.58
C ASP A 43 -10.65 2.00 7.92
N SER A 44 -10.62 3.34 8.01
CA SER A 44 -11.67 4.23 7.51
C SER A 44 -11.19 5.03 6.31
N PHE A 45 -11.88 4.87 5.19
CA PHE A 45 -11.62 5.68 3.99
C PHE A 45 -11.85 7.17 4.22
N ASP A 46 -12.84 7.56 5.03
CA ASP A 46 -13.12 8.98 5.30
C ASP A 46 -11.95 9.65 6.03
N LYS A 47 -11.35 8.94 7.01
CA LYS A 47 -10.13 9.41 7.69
C LYS A 47 -8.96 9.51 6.73
N LEU A 48 -8.79 8.52 5.85
CA LEU A 48 -7.73 8.51 4.87
C LEU A 48 -7.89 9.65 3.84
N ILE A 49 -9.11 9.87 3.33
CA ILE A 49 -9.44 10.97 2.41
C ILE A 49 -9.20 12.33 3.08
N GLY A 50 -9.68 12.50 4.32
CA GLY A 50 -9.46 13.72 5.08
C GLY A 50 -7.98 13.99 5.32
N PHE A 51 -7.22 12.95 5.64
CA PHE A 51 -5.77 13.06 5.77
C PHE A 51 -5.08 13.43 4.45
N VAL A 52 -5.50 12.88 3.31
CA VAL A 52 -4.91 13.28 2.03
C VAL A 52 -5.19 14.76 1.72
N GLU A 53 -6.38 15.27 2.05
CA GLU A 53 -6.77 16.65 1.78
C GLU A 53 -6.02 17.67 2.67
N THR A 54 -5.88 17.39 3.98
CA THR A 54 -5.32 18.36 4.94
C THR A 54 -3.93 17.99 5.48
N GLY A 55 -3.49 16.75 5.24
CA GLY A 55 -2.32 16.16 5.86
C GLY A 55 -1.02 16.73 5.30
N LYS A 56 -0.10 17.00 6.23
CA LYS A 56 1.29 17.35 5.95
C LYS A 56 2.18 16.28 6.55
N VAL A 57 3.04 15.69 5.74
CA VAL A 57 3.99 14.66 6.19
C VAL A 57 5.34 15.33 6.44
N PRO A 58 5.94 15.15 7.64
CA PRO A 58 7.28 15.66 7.91
C PRO A 58 8.32 14.87 7.11
N ILE A 59 9.23 15.59 6.47
CA ILE A 59 10.46 15.01 5.90
C ILE A 59 11.48 14.94 7.02
N THR A 60 11.68 13.75 7.58
CA THR A 60 12.64 13.54 8.67
C THR A 60 13.98 13.04 8.15
N GLN A 61 15.07 13.56 8.70
CA GLN A 61 16.42 13.05 8.49
C GLN A 61 16.91 12.37 9.76
N ARG A 62 17.30 11.10 9.63
CA ARG A 62 17.98 10.37 10.71
C ARG A 62 19.49 10.52 10.54
N ARG A 63 20.17 11.04 11.55
CA ARG A 63 21.63 11.11 11.61
C ARG A 63 22.11 10.40 12.88
N ASP A 64 22.95 9.39 12.68
CA ASP A 64 23.65 8.74 13.79
C ASP A 64 24.94 9.50 14.08
N THR A 65 25.12 9.86 15.34
CA THR A 65 26.29 10.58 15.84
C THR A 65 26.98 9.74 16.92
N LEU A 66 28.30 9.65 16.83
CA LEU A 66 29.11 9.00 17.85
C LEU A 66 29.54 10.07 18.85
N VAL A 67 29.10 9.92 20.10
CA VAL A 67 29.47 10.82 21.19
C VAL A 67 30.21 10.00 22.24
N LEU A 68 31.20 10.59 22.90
CA LEU A 68 31.92 9.92 23.97
C LEU A 68 30.96 9.56 25.11
N ASP A 69 30.97 8.30 25.52
CA ASP A 69 30.25 7.81 26.68
C ASP A 69 31.14 8.01 27.90
N GLU A 70 31.03 9.18 28.54
CA GLU A 70 31.86 9.57 29.68
C GLU A 70 31.68 8.62 30.88
N GLU A 71 30.50 8.04 31.07
CA GLU A 71 30.22 7.12 32.18
C GLU A 71 30.92 5.79 31.96
N LYS A 72 30.82 5.21 30.76
CA LYS A 72 31.53 3.97 30.43
C LYS A 72 33.04 4.17 30.32
N THR A 73 33.48 5.29 29.76
CA THR A 73 34.91 5.61 29.67
C THR A 73 35.55 5.68 31.07
N LYS A 74 34.84 6.22 32.07
CA LYS A 74 35.25 6.18 33.48
C LYS A 74 35.17 4.76 34.08
N ALA A 75 34.12 3.98 33.77
CA ALA A 75 33.93 2.63 34.27
C ALA A 75 34.97 1.61 33.74
N PHE A 76 35.45 1.78 32.50
CA PHE A 76 36.46 0.92 31.87
C PHE A 76 37.90 1.42 32.08
N GLY A 77 38.13 2.30 33.05
CA GLY A 77 39.49 2.72 33.44
C GLY A 77 40.19 3.61 32.41
N GLY A 78 39.46 4.40 31.64
CA GLY A 78 40.01 5.34 30.66
C GLY A 78 39.99 4.86 29.20
N VAL A 79 39.39 3.70 28.92
CA VAL A 79 39.17 3.25 27.53
C VAL A 79 38.03 4.05 26.93
N GLU A 80 38.33 4.86 25.90
CA GLU A 80 37.35 5.67 25.18
C GLU A 80 36.23 4.80 24.64
N THR A 81 35.07 4.90 25.28
CA THR A 81 33.86 4.18 24.88
C THR A 81 32.95 5.18 24.18
N MET A 82 32.57 4.93 22.94
CA MET A 82 31.67 5.80 22.18
C MET A 82 30.24 5.26 22.28
N LYS A 83 29.27 6.13 22.54
CA LYS A 83 27.84 5.84 22.41
C LYS A 83 27.31 6.39 21.09
N THR A 84 26.49 5.59 20.42
CA THR A 84 25.74 6.03 19.23
C THR A 84 24.46 6.74 19.69
N LEU A 85 24.31 8.01 19.32
CA LEU A 85 23.08 8.78 19.49
C LEU A 85 22.42 8.95 18.13
N THR A 86 21.16 8.54 18.03
CA THR A 86 20.33 8.75 16.84
C THR A 86 19.56 10.07 17.00
N LEU A 87 19.90 11.07 16.19
CA LEU A 87 19.17 12.33 16.09
C LEU A 87 18.19 12.24 14.91
N ILE A 88 16.93 12.58 15.15
CA ILE A 88 15.90 12.68 14.12
C ILE A 88 15.52 14.15 14.02
N ASP A 89 15.89 14.79 12.92
CA ASP A 89 15.56 16.19 12.64
C ASP A 89 14.45 16.27 11.58
N THR A 90 13.58 17.28 11.66
CA THR A 90 12.50 17.50 10.70
C THR A 90 12.87 18.64 9.77
N LEU A 91 13.18 18.32 8.51
CA LEU A 91 13.70 19.29 7.53
C LEU A 91 12.59 20.19 6.97
N SER A 92 11.46 19.59 6.58
CA SER A 92 10.35 20.30 5.95
C SER A 92 9.07 19.47 6.00
N PHE A 93 7.99 20.00 5.45
CA PHE A 93 6.71 19.30 5.32
C PHE A 93 6.27 19.28 3.85
N TYR A 94 5.78 18.15 3.38
CA TYR A 94 5.09 18.07 2.09
C TYR A 94 3.61 17.76 2.25
N SER A 95 2.78 18.34 1.39
CA SER A 95 1.36 18.03 1.32
C SER A 95 1.15 16.66 0.67
N VAL A 96 0.36 15.80 1.30
CA VAL A 96 0.09 14.44 0.77
C VAL A 96 -0.59 14.51 -0.59
N LYS A 97 -1.55 15.43 -0.75
CA LYS A 97 -2.24 15.71 -2.01
C LYS A 97 -1.28 16.06 -3.16
N ASP A 98 -0.30 16.92 -2.92
CA ASP A 98 0.60 17.39 -3.97
C ASP A 98 1.65 16.32 -4.31
N SER A 99 2.17 15.63 -3.28
CA SER A 99 3.21 14.61 -3.45
C SER A 99 2.68 13.32 -4.09
N LEU A 100 1.64 12.71 -3.50
CA LEU A 100 1.10 11.43 -3.97
C LEU A 100 0.13 11.60 -5.14
N PHE A 101 -0.71 12.63 -5.07
CA PHE A 101 -1.80 12.81 -6.02
C PHE A 101 -1.49 13.85 -7.11
N LYS A 102 -0.35 14.55 -7.04
CA LYS A 102 0.03 15.61 -8.00
C LYS A 102 -1.08 16.66 -8.15
N GLY A 103 -1.78 16.97 -7.05
CA GLY A 103 -2.90 17.92 -7.03
C GLY A 103 -4.24 17.36 -7.56
N SER A 104 -4.30 16.09 -7.96
CA SER A 104 -5.53 15.46 -8.48
C SER A 104 -6.51 15.10 -7.37
N ASP A 105 -7.81 15.30 -7.61
CA ASP A 105 -8.90 14.90 -6.68
C ASP A 105 -9.28 13.41 -6.74
N ARG A 106 -8.46 12.57 -7.39
CA ARG A 106 -8.73 11.13 -7.52
C ARG A 106 -8.78 10.38 -6.19
N TYR A 107 -8.12 10.88 -5.13
CA TYR A 107 -8.20 10.31 -3.78
C TYR A 107 -9.63 10.30 -3.23
N LYS A 108 -10.50 11.24 -3.62
CA LYS A 108 -11.91 11.26 -3.17
C LYS A 108 -12.69 10.04 -3.62
N LYS A 109 -12.26 9.42 -4.73
CA LYS A 109 -12.89 8.21 -5.31
C LYS A 109 -12.03 6.95 -5.10
N MET A 110 -11.03 6.99 -4.22
CA MET A 110 -10.16 5.82 -3.99
C MET A 110 -10.88 4.67 -3.28
N MET A 111 -11.98 4.96 -2.58
CA MET A 111 -12.84 3.93 -1.99
C MET A 111 -13.56 3.09 -3.07
N ASP A 112 -13.82 3.68 -4.23
CA ASP A 112 -14.58 3.05 -5.29
C ASP A 112 -13.66 2.29 -6.25
N VAL A 113 -13.98 1.03 -6.49
CA VAL A 113 -13.26 0.18 -7.44
C VAL A 113 -13.41 0.72 -8.85
N GLY A 114 -14.53 1.41 -9.14
CA GLY A 114 -14.78 2.19 -10.37
C GLY A 114 -14.74 1.43 -11.68
N ILE A 115 -14.60 0.10 -11.64
CA ILE A 115 -14.56 -0.85 -12.75
C ILE A 115 -15.25 -2.14 -12.31
N GLY A 116 -15.97 -2.77 -13.23
CA GLY A 116 -16.72 -3.99 -12.98
C GLY A 116 -18.10 -3.67 -12.42
N LYS A 117 -18.46 -4.29 -11.29
CA LYS A 117 -19.77 -4.09 -10.66
C LYS A 117 -19.96 -2.63 -10.22
N GLU A 118 -21.07 -2.03 -10.61
CA GLU A 118 -21.42 -0.66 -10.23
C GLU A 118 -21.55 -0.53 -8.71
N GLY A 119 -20.91 0.50 -8.14
CA GLY A 119 -20.88 0.73 -6.69
C GLY A 119 -19.95 -0.19 -5.90
N ALA A 120 -19.10 -0.99 -6.57
CA ALA A 120 -18.09 -1.79 -5.90
C ALA A 120 -17.08 -0.92 -5.14
N LYS A 121 -16.83 -1.27 -3.88
CA LYS A 121 -15.89 -0.60 -2.98
C LYS A 121 -14.77 -1.53 -2.55
N PHE A 122 -13.61 -0.97 -2.27
CA PHE A 122 -12.52 -1.72 -1.65
C PHE A 122 -12.85 -2.01 -0.19
N THR A 123 -12.46 -3.20 0.27
CA THR A 123 -12.51 -3.55 1.69
C THR A 123 -11.19 -3.14 2.31
N LEU A 124 -11.22 -2.20 3.26
CA LEU A 124 -10.05 -1.75 4.00
C LEU A 124 -10.13 -2.25 5.43
N LYS A 125 -9.04 -2.85 5.90
CA LYS A 125 -8.84 -3.30 7.27
C LYS A 125 -7.51 -2.78 7.77
N ALA A 126 -7.47 -2.35 9.02
CA ALA A 126 -6.24 -1.99 9.70
C ALA A 126 -6.23 -2.61 11.09
N GLY A 127 -5.03 -2.89 11.60
CA GLY A 127 -4.86 -3.47 12.91
C GLY A 127 -3.41 -3.39 13.38
N LYS A 128 -3.11 -4.12 14.45
CA LYS A 128 -1.76 -4.32 14.95
C LYS A 128 -1.50 -5.81 15.05
N LEU A 129 -0.33 -6.21 14.56
CA LEU A 129 0.24 -7.54 14.71
C LEU A 129 1.45 -7.39 15.61
N ASP A 130 1.32 -7.84 16.86
CA ASP A 130 2.29 -7.61 17.93
C ASP A 130 2.61 -6.11 18.11
N GLU A 131 3.85 -5.70 17.84
CA GLU A 131 4.30 -4.30 17.91
C GLU A 131 4.18 -3.56 16.57
N PHE A 132 3.83 -4.25 15.48
CA PHE A 132 3.77 -3.69 14.14
C PHE A 132 2.34 -3.36 13.74
N SER A 133 2.11 -2.15 13.25
CA SER A 133 0.84 -1.82 12.59
C SER A 133 0.76 -2.53 11.24
N VAL A 134 -0.41 -3.07 10.91
CA VAL A 134 -0.69 -3.77 9.65
C VAL A 134 -1.98 -3.25 9.02
N PHE A 135 -2.10 -3.40 7.70
CA PHE A 135 -3.32 -3.07 6.97
C PHE A 135 -3.49 -4.01 5.78
N GLU A 136 -4.73 -4.14 5.33
CA GLU A 136 -5.09 -4.87 4.14
C GLU A 136 -6.20 -4.12 3.41
N ALA A 137 -5.95 -3.78 2.14
CA ALA A 137 -7.00 -3.33 1.23
C ALA A 137 -7.20 -4.39 0.14
N SER A 138 -8.44 -4.87 -0.02
CA SER A 138 -8.75 -5.97 -0.93
C SER A 138 -10.04 -5.77 -1.71
N VAL A 139 -10.11 -6.43 -2.87
CA VAL A 139 -11.28 -6.51 -3.74
C VAL A 139 -11.34 -7.90 -4.39
N GLU A 140 -12.53 -8.44 -4.58
CA GLU A 140 -12.69 -9.72 -5.27
C GLU A 140 -12.52 -9.58 -6.78
N LYS A 141 -11.83 -10.54 -7.41
CA LYS A 141 -11.69 -10.56 -8.88
C LYS A 141 -13.04 -10.74 -9.58
N SER A 142 -13.96 -11.48 -8.96
CA SER A 142 -15.35 -11.65 -9.39
C SER A 142 -16.08 -10.32 -9.57
N VAL A 143 -15.76 -9.32 -8.75
CA VAL A 143 -16.36 -7.98 -8.80
C VAL A 143 -15.80 -7.16 -9.96
N ILE A 144 -14.51 -7.34 -10.28
CA ILE A 144 -13.82 -6.64 -11.38
C ILE A 144 -14.22 -7.20 -12.76
N LEU A 145 -14.44 -8.52 -12.82
CA LEU A 145 -14.72 -9.28 -14.04
C LEU A 145 -16.18 -9.77 -14.10
N ASN A 146 -17.10 -9.06 -13.45
CA ASN A 146 -18.49 -9.49 -13.23
C ASN A 146 -19.31 -9.73 -14.51
N ASP A 147 -18.90 -9.14 -15.62
CA ASP A 147 -19.49 -9.26 -16.95
C ASP A 147 -18.92 -10.41 -17.78
N GLN A 148 -17.90 -11.11 -17.27
CA GLN A 148 -17.24 -12.23 -17.94
C GLN A 148 -17.90 -13.57 -17.57
N GLU A 149 -17.63 -14.59 -18.38
CA GLU A 149 -18.21 -15.92 -18.13
C GLU A 149 -17.73 -16.50 -16.78
N PRO A 150 -18.64 -17.07 -15.95
CA PRO A 150 -18.30 -17.59 -14.63
C PRO A 150 -17.15 -18.61 -14.63
N TYR A 151 -17.03 -19.40 -15.70
CA TYR A 151 -15.95 -20.40 -15.82
C TYR A 151 -14.56 -19.76 -15.93
N LEU A 152 -14.46 -18.60 -16.61
CA LEU A 152 -13.19 -17.87 -16.76
C LEU A 152 -12.79 -17.21 -15.45
N ILE A 153 -13.76 -16.67 -14.71
CA ILE A 153 -13.55 -16.10 -13.38
C ILE A 153 -13.09 -17.19 -12.40
N GLN A 154 -13.71 -18.37 -12.42
CA GLN A 154 -13.29 -19.50 -11.59
C GLN A 154 -11.88 -19.98 -11.92
N LYS A 155 -11.56 -20.11 -13.22
CA LYS A 155 -10.21 -20.46 -13.69
C LYS A 155 -9.19 -19.44 -13.16
N GLU A 156 -9.48 -18.14 -13.29
CA GLU A 156 -8.61 -17.05 -12.83
C GLU A 156 -8.48 -16.98 -11.30
N ASN A 157 -9.52 -17.34 -10.54
CA ASN A 157 -9.47 -17.41 -9.08
C ASN A 157 -8.54 -18.51 -8.56
N GLN A 158 -8.31 -19.55 -9.36
CA GLN A 158 -7.43 -20.67 -9.05
C GLN A 158 -6.01 -20.49 -9.61
N VAL A 159 -5.74 -19.40 -10.34
CA VAL A 159 -4.39 -19.13 -10.86
C VAL A 159 -3.44 -18.88 -9.71
N MET A 160 -2.40 -19.70 -9.66
CA MET A 160 -1.18 -19.49 -8.88
C MET A 160 -0.04 -19.34 -9.88
N SER A 161 0.33 -18.10 -10.20
CA SER A 161 1.37 -17.80 -11.17
C SER A 161 2.20 -16.62 -10.72
N VAL A 162 3.48 -16.64 -11.06
CA VAL A 162 4.40 -15.51 -10.84
C VAL A 162 3.99 -14.29 -11.67
N ASP A 163 3.36 -14.53 -12.84
CA ASP A 163 2.89 -13.51 -13.78
C ASP A 163 1.37 -13.24 -13.65
N GLY A 164 0.74 -13.77 -12.60
CA GLY A 164 -0.68 -13.59 -12.31
C GLY A 164 -0.95 -13.03 -10.92
N VAL A 165 -2.17 -12.57 -10.70
CA VAL A 165 -2.63 -12.19 -9.36
C VAL A 165 -2.97 -13.47 -8.60
N ASN A 166 -2.30 -13.74 -7.49
CA ASN A 166 -2.50 -15.00 -6.77
C ASN A 166 -3.78 -14.97 -5.93
N GLY A 167 -4.64 -15.97 -6.14
CA GLY A 167 -5.87 -16.18 -5.37
C GLY A 167 -7.11 -15.45 -5.94
N PRO A 168 -8.25 -15.52 -5.23
CA PRO A 168 -9.53 -14.98 -5.70
C PRO A 168 -9.68 -13.46 -5.50
N THR A 169 -8.80 -12.86 -4.72
CA THR A 169 -8.83 -11.43 -4.38
C THR A 169 -7.58 -10.73 -4.86
N LEU A 170 -7.73 -9.49 -5.31
CA LEU A 170 -6.64 -8.57 -5.54
C LEU A 170 -6.49 -7.75 -4.26
N LYS A 171 -5.31 -7.81 -3.63
CA LYS A 171 -5.08 -7.21 -2.31
C LYS A 171 -3.71 -6.57 -2.20
N VAL A 172 -3.65 -5.51 -1.39
CA VAL A 172 -2.42 -4.85 -0.97
C VAL A 172 -2.33 -4.84 0.54
N GLY A 173 -1.16 -5.22 1.03
CA GLY A 173 -0.94 -5.44 2.44
C GLY A 173 -1.43 -6.80 2.94
N SER A 174 -1.33 -7.01 4.24
CA SER A 174 -1.75 -8.23 4.93
C SER A 174 -2.14 -7.91 6.37
N MET A 175 -3.19 -8.55 6.89
CA MET A 175 -3.52 -8.50 8.31
C MET A 175 -2.75 -9.53 9.15
N THR A 176 -2.17 -10.55 8.52
CA THR A 176 -1.49 -11.67 9.20
C THR A 176 0.03 -11.54 9.20
N GLU A 177 0.57 -10.65 8.38
CA GLU A 177 2.01 -10.46 8.20
C GLU A 177 2.32 -8.98 8.07
N VAL A 178 3.54 -8.56 8.42
CA VAL A 178 4.03 -7.19 8.20
C VAL A 178 4.40 -7.02 6.72
N PHE A 179 3.38 -7.06 5.88
CA PHE A 179 3.49 -6.97 4.44
C PHE A 179 2.67 -5.79 3.94
N THR A 180 3.27 -4.97 3.08
CA THR A 180 2.64 -3.76 2.51
C THR A 180 2.60 -3.79 0.98
N LYS A 181 3.06 -4.90 0.37
CA LYS A 181 3.06 -5.08 -1.09
C LYS A 181 1.76 -5.72 -1.57
N GLY A 182 1.52 -5.58 -2.87
CA GLY A 182 0.40 -6.21 -3.58
C GLY A 182 0.66 -7.68 -3.90
N ASN A 183 -0.42 -8.44 -4.11
CA ASN A 183 -0.36 -9.84 -4.56
C ASN A 183 -0.34 -9.99 -6.10
N TRP A 184 0.19 -8.99 -6.82
CA TRP A 184 0.25 -8.93 -8.28
C TRP A 184 1.69 -8.72 -8.76
N PRO A 185 2.02 -9.15 -10.00
CA PRO A 185 3.33 -8.92 -10.58
C PRO A 185 3.50 -7.49 -11.06
N LYS A 186 4.77 -7.07 -11.20
CA LYS A 186 5.12 -5.73 -11.72
C LYS A 186 4.57 -5.46 -13.12
N SER A 187 4.29 -6.50 -13.92
CA SER A 187 3.73 -6.38 -15.27
C SER A 187 2.38 -5.65 -15.33
N TYR A 188 1.62 -5.63 -14.24
CA TYR A 188 0.33 -4.94 -14.17
C TYR A 188 0.42 -3.51 -13.63
N THR A 189 1.63 -3.05 -13.29
CA THR A 189 1.84 -1.74 -12.67
C THR A 189 2.37 -0.75 -13.71
N ASN A 190 1.66 0.35 -13.91
CA ASN A 190 2.09 1.44 -14.80
C ASN A 190 2.89 2.54 -14.07
N LYS A 191 2.91 2.51 -12.73
CA LYS A 191 3.63 3.45 -11.86
C LYS A 191 4.86 2.78 -11.23
N GLU A 192 6.06 3.25 -11.57
CA GLU A 192 7.29 2.86 -10.88
C GLU A 192 7.36 3.43 -9.45
#